data_AF-A0A1A8N7J1-F1
#
_entry.id   AF-A0A1A8N7J1-F1
#
_cell.length_a   1.000
_cell.length_b   1.000
_cell.length_c   1.000
_cell.angle_alpha   90.00
_cell.angle_beta   90.00
_cell.angle_gamma   90.00
#
_symmetry.space_group_name_H-M   'P 1'
#
loop_
_entity.id
_entity.type
_entity.pdbx_description
1 polymer ?
#
loop_
_entity_poly.entity_id
_entity_poly.type
_entity_poly.pdbx_seq_one_letter_code
_entity_poly.pdbx_strand_id
1 'polypeptide(L)'
;AGAESGDVSVLQEKQRKLKEVQKELGAGAEGVAKAVRSVEELLAERGASLSPEERSDLQEALTRLKEQYSALTDSANTSVSALDSAISTTVQQNSQRAKAEEDLQETQTRMDALLKELNQTGRTGSALDVPDAQPSPPEGAVVSHTERLQMELQQLQAQQAQLLQVTQSVRSLLDQPDSTVPPEEKRRLRAALDQLQAQHQNRLQSCQDRLRKSEALKDELTKFFQEHGDLCSWLDLSEQELCSLGEGETDAHGLKDRLEEHRKLGEEVICHKADLRFVSISGQKVLDSVQAALEQAGGSEAALNSIRQLVSEKLQDSSHRYTTLHTRSTELGSHLSGLLERYQQYQDEVISLHSWLSNHEQNQSISTSSGDTDPQNLQSALRQVQLLQDELAER
;
A
#
# COMPACT_ATOMS: atom_id res chain seq x y z
N ALA A 1 31.77 -34.67 -0.07
CA ALA A 1 32.52 -35.26 1.06
C ALA A 1 33.70 -36.19 0.67
N GLY A 2 33.89 -36.61 -0.59
CA GLY A 2 34.87 -37.67 -0.92
C GLY A 2 36.33 -37.25 -1.20
N ALA A 3 36.61 -35.99 -1.53
CA ALA A 3 37.95 -35.57 -1.95
C ALA A 3 38.89 -35.25 -0.76
N GLU A 4 38.36 -34.63 0.30
CA GLU A 4 39.15 -34.04 1.39
C GLU A 4 39.63 -35.06 2.42
N SER A 5 38.82 -36.09 2.68
CA SER A 5 39.25 -37.26 3.44
C SER A 5 40.33 -38.05 2.69
N GLY A 6 40.33 -37.96 1.35
CA GLY A 6 41.33 -38.59 0.49
C GLY A 6 42.71 -37.99 0.70
N ASP A 7 42.82 -36.66 0.71
CA ASP A 7 44.10 -35.96 0.88
C ASP A 7 44.73 -36.22 2.25
N VAL A 8 43.93 -36.18 3.33
CA VAL A 8 44.42 -36.49 4.69
C VAL A 8 44.84 -37.96 4.80
N SER A 9 44.07 -38.89 4.24
CA SER A 9 44.40 -40.32 4.27
C SER A 9 45.68 -40.64 3.50
N VAL A 10 45.88 -39.99 2.34
CA VAL A 10 47.10 -40.14 1.53
C VAL A 10 48.32 -39.57 2.26
N LEU A 11 48.18 -38.43 2.93
CA LEU A 11 49.26 -37.84 3.73
C LEU A 11 49.59 -38.72 4.96
N GLN A 12 48.58 -39.26 5.65
CA GLN A 12 48.76 -40.20 6.76
C GLN A 12 49.43 -41.51 6.32
N GLU A 13 49.10 -42.02 5.13
CA GLU A 13 49.76 -43.19 4.55
C GLU A 13 51.25 -42.93 4.28
N LYS A 14 51.58 -41.78 3.69
CA LYS A 14 52.97 -41.37 3.46
C LYS A 14 53.75 -41.17 4.76
N GLN A 15 53.11 -40.59 5.77
CA GLN A 15 53.68 -40.42 7.11
C GLN A 15 53.99 -41.78 7.76
N ARG A 16 53.10 -42.77 7.62
CA ARG A 16 53.32 -44.12 8.15
C ARG A 16 54.54 -44.79 7.53
N LYS A 17 54.67 -44.74 6.20
CA LYS A 17 55.82 -45.29 5.46
C LYS A 17 57.13 -44.61 5.84
N LEU A 18 57.14 -43.29 6.01
CA LEU A 18 58.35 -42.57 6.43
C LEU A 18 58.73 -42.84 7.89
N LYS A 19 57.75 -43.03 8.78
CA LYS A 19 58.01 -43.48 10.17
C LYS A 19 58.58 -44.89 10.22
N GLU A 20 58.19 -45.77 9.29
CA GLU A 20 58.78 -47.10 9.13
C GLU A 20 60.24 -47.00 8.68
N VAL A 21 60.56 -46.17 7.68
CA VAL A 21 61.94 -45.88 7.27
C VAL A 21 62.77 -45.29 8.41
N GLN A 22 62.21 -44.39 9.22
CA GLN A 22 62.87 -43.81 10.39
C GLN A 22 63.20 -44.88 11.45
N LYS A 23 62.32 -45.87 11.62
CA LYS A 23 62.54 -47.02 12.50
C LYS A 23 63.62 -47.95 11.95
N GLU A 24 63.64 -48.21 10.64
CA GLU A 24 64.68 -49.00 9.98
C GLU A 24 66.05 -48.32 10.07
N LEU A 25 66.12 -47.01 9.85
CA LEU A 25 67.34 -46.21 10.05
C LEU A 25 67.82 -46.32 11.50
N GLY A 26 66.92 -46.11 12.48
CA GLY A 26 67.25 -46.26 13.90
C GLY A 26 67.78 -47.65 14.27
N ALA A 27 67.21 -48.72 13.70
CA ALA A 27 67.69 -50.09 13.89
C ALA A 27 69.07 -50.32 13.24
N GLY A 28 69.36 -49.66 12.11
CA GLY A 28 70.65 -49.70 11.42
C GLY A 28 71.77 -48.89 12.09
N ALA A 29 71.42 -47.96 13.00
CA ALA A 29 72.36 -47.05 13.66
C ALA A 29 73.50 -47.79 14.39
N GLU A 30 73.18 -48.85 15.12
CA GLU A 30 74.16 -49.63 15.88
C GLU A 30 75.10 -50.42 14.95
N GLY A 31 74.56 -50.94 13.83
CA GLY A 31 75.32 -51.63 12.80
C GLY A 31 76.31 -50.70 12.09
N VAL A 32 75.88 -49.50 11.72
CA VAL A 32 76.75 -48.47 11.12
C VAL A 32 77.80 -47.99 12.13
N ALA A 33 77.42 -47.76 13.40
CA ALA A 33 78.36 -47.39 14.46
C ALA A 33 79.39 -48.49 14.76
N LYS A 34 79.04 -49.76 14.60
CA LYS A 34 79.96 -50.90 14.72
C LYS A 34 80.91 -50.96 13.52
N ALA A 35 80.39 -50.81 12.30
CA ALA A 35 81.21 -50.80 11.08
C ALA A 35 82.23 -49.65 11.09
N VAL A 36 81.80 -48.45 11.51
CA VAL A 36 82.67 -47.29 11.73
C VAL A 36 83.78 -47.61 12.74
N ARG A 37 83.44 -48.14 13.93
CA ARG A 37 84.42 -48.50 14.95
C ARG A 37 85.43 -49.54 14.45
N SER A 38 84.98 -50.58 13.74
CA SER A 38 85.87 -51.61 13.21
C SER A 38 86.85 -51.06 12.16
N VAL A 39 86.43 -50.13 11.32
CA VAL A 39 87.32 -49.49 10.33
C VAL A 39 88.28 -48.49 10.99
N GLU A 40 87.83 -47.74 12.01
CA GLU A 40 88.69 -46.88 12.84
C GLU A 40 89.76 -47.67 13.60
N GLU A 41 89.39 -48.82 14.17
CA GLU A 41 90.29 -49.74 14.87
C GLU A 41 91.32 -50.35 13.90
N LEU A 42 90.90 -50.77 12.69
CA LEU A 42 91.80 -51.21 11.63
C LEU A 42 92.80 -50.12 11.20
N LEU A 43 92.35 -48.87 11.07
CA LEU A 43 93.22 -47.72 10.76
C LEU A 43 94.21 -47.41 11.90
N ALA A 44 93.81 -47.64 13.15
CA ALA A 44 94.66 -47.46 14.33
C ALA A 44 95.72 -48.58 14.48
N GLU A 45 95.36 -49.85 14.25
CA GLU A 45 96.25 -51.00 14.41
C GLU A 45 97.16 -51.27 13.21
N ARG A 46 96.61 -51.17 11.99
CA ARG A 46 97.28 -51.55 10.74
C ARG A 46 97.65 -50.38 9.85
N GLY A 47 97.33 -49.16 10.26
CA GLY A 47 97.59 -48.01 9.43
C GLY A 47 99.05 -47.83 9.05
N ALA A 48 100.01 -48.11 9.95
CA ALA A 48 101.43 -47.90 9.67
C ALA A 48 102.02 -48.88 8.63
N SER A 49 101.31 -49.98 8.33
CA SER A 49 101.69 -50.99 7.33
C SER A 49 100.86 -50.91 6.04
N LEU A 50 99.85 -50.03 5.99
CA LEU A 50 99.08 -49.72 4.79
C LEU A 50 99.79 -48.61 4.00
N SER A 51 99.65 -48.64 2.68
CA SER A 51 100.14 -47.56 1.83
C SER A 51 99.40 -46.24 2.15
N PRO A 52 100.03 -45.07 1.92
CA PRO A 52 99.39 -43.79 2.14
C PRO A 52 98.10 -43.61 1.30
N GLU A 53 98.01 -44.25 0.13
CA GLU A 53 96.79 -44.26 -0.70
C GLU A 53 95.65 -45.06 -0.04
N GLU A 54 95.88 -46.30 0.39
CA GLU A 54 94.85 -47.16 1.02
C GLU A 54 94.29 -46.57 2.33
N ARG A 55 95.15 -45.86 3.08
CA ARG A 55 94.75 -45.13 4.30
C ARG A 55 93.83 -43.96 3.98
N SER A 56 94.16 -43.20 2.94
CA SER A 56 93.36 -42.07 2.46
C SER A 56 91.99 -42.56 1.98
N ASP A 57 91.95 -43.62 1.18
CA ASP A 57 90.72 -44.20 0.63
C ASP A 57 89.79 -44.73 1.74
N LEU A 58 90.34 -45.38 2.78
CA LEU A 58 89.55 -45.86 3.93
C LEU A 58 89.02 -44.72 4.80
N GLN A 59 89.81 -43.66 5.01
CA GLN A 59 89.33 -42.45 5.71
C GLN A 59 88.24 -41.72 4.91
N GLU A 60 88.39 -41.62 3.59
CA GLU A 60 87.39 -41.04 2.71
C GLU A 60 86.09 -41.87 2.72
N ALA A 61 86.19 -43.20 2.62
CA ALA A 61 85.04 -44.10 2.68
C ALA A 61 84.32 -44.05 4.04
N LEU A 62 85.05 -43.97 5.14
CA LEU A 62 84.48 -43.84 6.49
C LEU A 62 83.76 -42.50 6.67
N THR A 63 84.39 -41.41 6.21
CA THR A 63 83.79 -40.07 6.25
C THR A 63 82.52 -40.05 5.41
N ARG A 64 82.57 -40.61 4.20
CA ARG A 64 81.42 -40.76 3.30
C ARG A 64 80.30 -41.59 3.91
N LEU A 65 80.58 -42.71 4.59
CA LEU A 65 79.58 -43.54 5.24
C LEU A 65 78.87 -42.78 6.39
N LYS A 66 79.66 -42.06 7.21
CA LYS A 66 79.13 -41.23 8.32
C LYS A 66 78.22 -40.13 7.78
N GLU A 67 78.69 -39.40 6.77
CA GLU A 67 77.94 -38.30 6.14
C GLU A 67 76.67 -38.78 5.44
N GLN A 68 76.73 -39.91 4.73
CA GLN A 68 75.55 -40.47 4.05
C GLN A 68 74.49 -40.94 5.05
N TYR A 69 74.92 -41.61 6.12
CA TYR A 69 73.99 -42.10 7.15
C TYR A 69 73.37 -40.94 7.95
N SER A 70 74.16 -39.92 8.32
CA SER A 70 73.63 -38.72 8.98
C SER A 70 72.69 -37.96 8.05
N ALA A 71 73.08 -37.73 6.79
CA ALA A 71 72.23 -37.04 5.81
C ALA A 71 70.90 -37.77 5.55
N LEU A 72 70.92 -39.10 5.47
CA LEU A 72 69.71 -39.91 5.27
C LEU A 72 68.79 -39.84 6.51
N THR A 73 69.36 -39.90 7.71
CA THR A 73 68.63 -39.78 8.98
C THR A 73 68.00 -38.39 9.12
N ASP A 74 68.76 -37.33 8.83
CA ASP A 74 68.30 -35.95 8.88
C ASP A 74 67.22 -35.69 7.82
N SER A 75 67.38 -36.25 6.61
CA SER A 75 66.39 -36.18 5.54
C SER A 75 65.07 -36.88 5.89
N ALA A 76 65.13 -38.07 6.51
CA ALA A 76 63.93 -38.78 6.97
C ALA A 76 63.21 -38.00 8.08
N ASN A 77 63.96 -37.50 9.07
CA ASN A 77 63.43 -36.71 10.19
C ASN A 77 62.75 -35.41 9.70
N THR A 78 63.40 -34.68 8.80
CA THR A 78 62.85 -33.45 8.20
C THR A 78 61.60 -33.74 7.37
N SER A 79 61.60 -34.83 6.59
CA SER A 79 60.43 -35.24 5.80
C SER A 79 59.22 -35.62 6.65
N VAL A 80 59.43 -36.35 7.77
CA VAL A 80 58.35 -36.67 8.72
C VAL A 80 57.81 -35.41 9.38
N SER A 81 58.68 -34.51 9.86
CA SER A 81 58.25 -33.24 10.47
C SER A 81 57.47 -32.35 9.49
N ALA A 82 57.88 -32.31 8.22
CA ALA A 82 57.17 -31.61 7.16
C ALA A 82 55.79 -32.23 6.87
N LEU A 83 55.68 -33.56 6.86
CA LEU A 83 54.41 -34.25 6.71
C LEU A 83 53.49 -34.07 7.93
N ASP A 84 54.02 -34.12 9.15
CA ASP A 84 53.26 -33.88 10.38
C ASP A 84 52.67 -32.46 10.37
N SER A 85 53.47 -31.48 9.96
CA SER A 85 53.03 -30.09 9.78
C SER A 85 51.95 -29.98 8.69
N ALA A 86 52.17 -30.61 7.52
CA ALA A 86 51.20 -30.62 6.43
C ALA A 86 49.86 -31.27 6.84
N ILE A 87 49.89 -32.43 7.51
CA ILE A 87 48.70 -33.12 8.02
C ILE A 87 47.96 -32.23 9.02
N SER A 88 48.66 -31.61 9.97
CA SER A 88 48.06 -30.72 10.96
C SER A 88 47.35 -29.54 10.28
N THR A 89 48.02 -28.88 9.33
CA THR A 89 47.44 -27.78 8.56
C THR A 89 46.24 -28.22 7.73
N THR A 90 46.32 -29.35 7.02
CA THR A 90 45.20 -29.87 6.22
C THR A 90 44.00 -30.25 7.09
N VAL A 91 44.23 -30.89 8.25
CA VAL A 91 43.15 -31.23 9.19
C VAL A 91 42.49 -29.97 9.75
N GLN A 92 43.28 -28.96 10.12
CA GLN A 92 42.75 -27.68 10.59
C GLN A 92 41.93 -26.96 9.50
N GLN A 93 42.42 -26.94 8.27
CA GLN A 93 41.71 -26.34 7.14
C GLN A 93 40.40 -27.07 6.83
N ASN A 94 40.41 -28.41 6.81
CA ASN A 94 39.21 -29.21 6.59
C ASN A 94 38.16 -29.00 7.70
N SER A 95 38.60 -28.87 8.95
CA SER A 95 37.71 -28.55 10.07
C SER A 95 37.06 -27.17 9.94
N GLN A 96 37.83 -26.15 9.56
CA GLN A 96 37.31 -24.81 9.29
C GLN A 96 36.32 -24.81 8.11
N ARG A 97 36.62 -25.55 7.04
CA ARG A 97 35.74 -25.69 5.89
C ARG A 97 34.43 -26.40 6.24
N ALA A 98 34.48 -27.48 7.02
CA ALA A 98 33.28 -28.19 7.48
C ALA A 98 32.35 -27.28 8.29
N LYS A 99 32.91 -26.45 9.18
CA LYS A 99 32.13 -25.46 9.93
C LYS A 99 31.53 -24.39 9.03
N ALA A 100 32.29 -23.89 8.06
CA ALA A 100 31.82 -22.88 7.11
C ALA A 100 30.68 -23.43 6.23
N GLU A 101 30.75 -24.72 5.85
CA GLU A 101 29.70 -25.41 5.09
C GLU A 101 28.40 -25.55 5.90
N GLU A 102 28.49 -25.87 7.20
CA GLU A 102 27.35 -25.93 8.12
C GLU A 102 26.69 -24.54 8.27
N ASP A 103 27.48 -23.50 8.55
CA ASP A 103 27.01 -22.11 8.65
C ASP A 103 26.37 -21.64 7.33
N LEU A 104 26.92 -22.05 6.19
CA LEU A 104 26.40 -21.75 4.85
C LEU A 104 25.04 -22.43 4.61
N GLN A 105 24.92 -23.71 4.96
CA GLN A 105 23.67 -24.46 4.81
C GLN A 105 22.57 -23.89 5.71
N GLU A 106 22.90 -23.53 6.95
CA GLU A 106 21.97 -22.88 7.87
C GLU A 106 21.51 -21.52 7.33
N THR A 107 22.45 -20.70 6.86
CA THR A 107 22.15 -19.37 6.31
C THR A 107 21.27 -19.46 5.06
N GLN A 108 21.55 -20.42 4.17
CA GLN A 108 20.70 -20.68 3.00
C GLN A 108 19.30 -21.12 3.38
N THR A 109 19.17 -22.05 4.34
CA THR A 109 17.86 -22.52 4.83
C THR A 109 17.04 -21.38 5.42
N ARG A 110 17.68 -20.47 6.17
CA ARG A 110 17.03 -19.26 6.70
C ARG A 110 16.60 -18.30 5.59
N MET A 111 17.44 -18.07 4.57
CA MET A 111 17.07 -17.25 3.42
C MET A 111 15.87 -17.82 2.66
N ASP A 112 15.85 -19.13 2.41
CA ASP A 112 14.74 -19.80 1.72
C ASP A 112 13.44 -19.76 2.52
N ALA A 113 13.53 -19.91 3.84
CA ALA A 113 12.38 -19.75 4.74
C ALA A 113 11.81 -18.33 4.66
N LEU A 114 12.66 -17.30 4.74
CA LEU A 114 12.24 -15.90 4.61
C LEU A 114 11.62 -15.61 3.25
N LEU A 115 12.21 -16.11 2.16
CA LEU A 115 11.65 -15.98 0.81
C LEU A 115 10.27 -16.65 0.72
N LYS A 116 10.11 -17.83 1.31
CA LYS A 116 8.83 -18.53 1.33
C LYS A 116 7.78 -17.76 2.13
N GLU A 117 8.12 -17.25 3.30
CA GLU A 117 7.22 -16.40 4.09
C GLU A 117 6.85 -15.12 3.33
N LEU A 118 7.82 -14.48 2.67
CA LEU A 118 7.59 -13.33 1.78
C LEU A 118 6.69 -13.66 0.59
N ASN A 119 6.61 -14.90 0.14
CA ASN A 119 5.67 -15.29 -0.92
C ASN A 119 4.27 -15.64 -0.40
N GLN A 120 4.14 -15.85 0.91
CA GLN A 120 2.88 -16.21 1.58
C GLN A 120 2.18 -15.03 2.23
N THR A 121 2.95 -14.06 2.73
CA THR A 121 2.43 -12.77 3.20
C THR A 121 1.64 -12.13 2.06
N GLY A 122 0.39 -11.73 2.31
CA GLY A 122 -0.53 -11.21 1.30
C GLY A 122 -1.46 -12.24 0.64
N ARG A 123 -1.18 -13.56 0.71
CA ARG A 123 -2.12 -14.62 0.21
C ARG A 123 -3.07 -15.13 1.28
N THR A 124 -2.69 -15.03 2.56
CA THR A 124 -3.51 -15.45 3.70
C THR A 124 -4.81 -14.64 3.86
N GLY A 125 -4.94 -13.50 3.18
CA GLY A 125 -6.18 -12.72 3.13
C GLY A 125 -7.25 -13.24 2.16
N SER A 126 -6.94 -14.23 1.32
CA SER A 126 -7.91 -14.82 0.37
C SER A 126 -8.69 -16.02 0.93
N ALA A 127 -8.44 -16.39 2.20
CA ALA A 127 -9.04 -17.55 2.86
C ALA A 127 -10.07 -17.12 3.92
N LEU A 128 -11.05 -16.30 3.52
CA LEU A 128 -12.32 -16.14 4.22
C LEU A 128 -13.45 -16.19 3.19
N ASP A 129 -13.52 -17.30 2.48
CA ASP A 129 -14.72 -17.72 1.75
C ASP A 129 -15.62 -18.43 2.77
N VAL A 130 -16.25 -17.65 3.66
CA VAL A 130 -17.34 -18.12 4.52
C VAL A 130 -18.63 -17.82 3.75
N PRO A 131 -19.41 -18.84 3.32
CA PRO A 131 -20.57 -18.63 2.44
C PRO A 131 -21.79 -17.94 3.06
N ASP A 132 -21.70 -17.42 4.29
CA ASP A 132 -22.89 -17.06 5.08
C ASP A 132 -22.75 -15.76 5.92
N ALA A 133 -21.83 -14.86 5.56
CA ALA A 133 -21.82 -13.52 6.12
C ALA A 133 -22.73 -12.60 5.29
N GLN A 134 -23.75 -12.01 5.92
CA GLN A 134 -24.54 -10.92 5.33
C GLN A 134 -23.61 -9.90 4.64
N PRO A 135 -23.96 -9.39 3.43
CA PRO A 135 -23.12 -8.44 2.74
C PRO A 135 -22.94 -7.21 3.64
N SER A 136 -21.74 -7.05 4.19
CA SER A 136 -21.38 -5.82 4.89
C SER A 136 -21.52 -4.66 3.91
N PRO A 137 -21.91 -3.46 4.39
CA PRO A 137 -21.94 -2.27 3.55
C PRO A 137 -20.62 -2.13 2.79
N PRO A 138 -20.64 -1.69 1.53
CA PRO A 138 -19.45 -1.59 0.69
C PRO A 138 -18.31 -0.77 1.34
N GLU A 139 -18.67 0.18 2.20
CA GLU A 139 -17.73 0.95 3.04
C GLU A 139 -16.98 0.08 4.08
N GLY A 140 -17.69 -0.84 4.74
CA GLY A 140 -17.08 -1.78 5.69
C GLY A 140 -16.07 -2.72 5.04
N ALA A 141 -16.27 -3.05 3.76
CA ALA A 141 -15.30 -3.84 2.99
C ALA A 141 -13.96 -3.10 2.79
N VAL A 142 -13.97 -1.78 2.56
CA VAL A 142 -12.75 -0.96 2.45
C VAL A 142 -12.03 -0.86 3.79
N VAL A 143 -12.77 -0.71 4.88
CA VAL A 143 -12.19 -0.67 6.24
C VAL A 143 -11.49 -1.98 6.55
N SER A 144 -12.17 -3.13 6.36
CA SER A 144 -11.56 -4.44 6.57
C SER A 144 -10.37 -4.69 5.63
N HIS A 145 -10.40 -4.18 4.39
CA HIS A 145 -9.25 -4.26 3.48
C HIS A 145 -8.05 -3.46 4.02
N THR A 146 -8.29 -2.25 4.50
CA THR A 146 -7.27 -1.37 5.09
C THR A 146 -6.64 -2.00 6.33
N GLU A 147 -7.45 -2.59 7.22
CA GLU A 147 -6.97 -3.31 8.41
C GLU A 147 -6.09 -4.51 8.02
N ARG A 148 -6.49 -5.30 7.01
CA ARG A 148 -5.66 -6.40 6.50
C ARG A 148 -4.31 -5.93 5.97
N LEU A 149 -4.28 -4.80 5.26
CA LEU A 149 -3.03 -4.20 4.77
C LEU A 149 -2.14 -3.69 5.90
N GLN A 150 -2.72 -3.15 6.98
CA GLN A 150 -1.97 -2.75 8.18
C GLN A 150 -1.32 -3.96 8.86
N MET A 151 -2.05 -5.08 8.96
CA MET A 151 -1.49 -6.34 9.49
C MET A 151 -0.38 -6.90 8.60
N GLU A 152 -0.55 -6.87 7.27
CA GLU A 152 0.49 -7.27 6.31
C GLU A 152 1.75 -6.40 6.45
N LEU A 153 1.59 -5.09 6.60
CA LEU A 153 2.69 -4.15 6.83
C LEU A 153 3.43 -4.45 8.14
N GLN A 154 2.71 -4.70 9.23
CA GLN A 154 3.32 -5.03 10.52
C GLN A 154 4.13 -6.34 10.43
N GLN A 155 3.61 -7.35 9.72
CA GLN A 155 4.33 -8.60 9.49
C GLN A 155 5.61 -8.40 8.66
N LEU A 156 5.54 -7.61 7.58
CA LEU A 156 6.71 -7.26 6.76
C LEU A 156 7.77 -6.47 7.54
N GLN A 157 7.34 -5.59 8.45
CA GLN A 157 8.25 -4.87 9.35
C GLN A 157 8.91 -5.81 10.36
N ALA A 158 8.17 -6.77 10.93
CA ALA A 158 8.73 -7.76 11.85
C ALA A 158 9.82 -8.64 11.17
N GLN A 159 9.64 -8.97 9.89
CA GLN A 159 10.63 -9.71 9.10
C GLN A 159 11.95 -8.95 8.88
N GLN A 160 11.97 -7.62 9.05
CA GLN A 160 13.18 -6.82 8.87
C GLN A 160 14.29 -7.18 9.87
N ALA A 161 13.92 -7.59 11.10
CA ALA A 161 14.88 -8.06 12.10
C ALA A 161 15.56 -9.38 11.67
N GLN A 162 14.79 -10.31 11.11
CA GLN A 162 15.29 -11.59 10.61
C GLN A 162 16.18 -11.39 9.37
N LEU A 163 15.82 -10.46 8.47
CA LEU A 163 16.63 -10.08 7.32
C LEU A 163 17.99 -9.49 7.74
N LEU A 164 18.01 -8.69 8.81
CA LEU A 164 19.23 -8.14 9.40
C LEU A 164 20.15 -9.24 9.95
N GLN A 165 19.58 -10.22 10.65
CA GLN A 165 20.32 -11.37 11.16
C GLN A 165 20.93 -12.19 10.02
N VAL A 166 20.14 -12.50 8.98
CA VAL A 166 20.63 -13.22 7.80
C VAL A 166 21.70 -12.43 7.06
N THR A 167 21.54 -11.11 6.92
CA THR A 167 22.56 -10.23 6.34
C THR A 167 23.88 -10.32 7.12
N GLN A 168 23.83 -10.37 8.45
CA GLN A 168 25.01 -10.51 9.29
C GLN A 168 25.67 -11.90 9.14
N SER A 169 24.88 -12.97 9.07
CA SER A 169 25.38 -14.33 8.80
C SER A 169 26.05 -14.42 7.43
N VAL A 170 25.43 -13.87 6.38
CA VAL A 170 26.02 -13.82 5.03
C VAL A 170 27.32 -13.02 5.04
N ARG A 171 27.37 -11.84 5.69
CA ARG A 171 28.62 -11.06 5.81
C ARG A 171 29.74 -11.86 6.49
N SER A 172 29.44 -12.55 7.59
CA SER A 172 30.41 -13.40 8.27
C SER A 172 30.97 -14.51 7.37
N LEU A 173 30.14 -15.09 6.49
CA LEU A 173 30.56 -16.09 5.51
C LEU A 173 31.37 -15.49 4.35
N LEU A 174 31.05 -14.25 3.94
CA LEU A 174 31.78 -13.54 2.90
C LEU A 174 33.18 -13.10 3.33
N ASP A 175 33.37 -12.78 4.62
CA ASP A 175 34.64 -12.37 5.22
C ASP A 175 35.61 -13.55 5.43
N GLN A 176 35.13 -14.79 5.38
CA GLN A 176 35.98 -15.97 5.44
C GLN A 176 36.92 -16.08 4.23
N PRO A 177 38.10 -16.70 4.33
CA PRO A 177 39.02 -16.85 3.19
C PRO A 177 38.45 -17.76 2.09
N ASP A 178 38.92 -17.58 0.85
CA ASP A 178 38.46 -18.39 -0.30
C ASP A 178 38.82 -19.89 -0.16
N SER A 179 39.77 -20.20 0.72
CA SER A 179 40.15 -21.57 1.09
C SER A 179 39.13 -22.29 1.98
N THR A 180 38.25 -21.56 2.67
CA THR A 180 37.17 -22.13 3.49
C THR A 180 35.81 -21.95 2.83
N VAL A 181 35.55 -20.80 2.19
CA VAL A 181 34.33 -20.56 1.40
C VAL A 181 34.72 -20.23 -0.04
N PRO A 182 34.56 -21.18 -0.99
CA PRO A 182 34.80 -20.96 -2.41
C PRO A 182 34.16 -19.68 -2.98
N PRO A 183 34.83 -19.01 -3.95
CA PRO A 183 34.35 -17.76 -4.51
C PRO A 183 33.00 -17.91 -5.24
N GLU A 184 32.70 -19.08 -5.80
CA GLU A 184 31.41 -19.43 -6.40
C GLU A 184 30.27 -19.39 -5.38
N GLU A 185 30.46 -19.95 -4.19
CA GLU A 185 29.46 -19.87 -3.11
C GLU A 185 29.29 -18.46 -2.61
N LYS A 186 30.37 -17.69 -2.45
CA LYS A 186 30.28 -16.26 -2.09
C LYS A 186 29.46 -15.46 -3.11
N ARG A 187 29.65 -15.72 -4.42
CA ARG A 187 28.84 -15.09 -5.48
C ARG A 187 27.37 -15.47 -5.37
N ARG A 188 27.06 -16.76 -5.15
CA ARG A 188 25.67 -17.22 -4.97
C ARG A 188 25.02 -16.61 -3.73
N LEU A 189 25.72 -16.55 -2.60
CA LEU A 189 25.23 -15.94 -1.36
C LEU A 189 24.92 -14.44 -1.53
N ARG A 190 25.79 -13.69 -2.22
CA ARG A 190 25.53 -12.28 -2.54
C ARG A 190 24.27 -12.13 -3.39
N ALA A 191 24.17 -12.89 -4.48
CA ALA A 191 23.01 -12.83 -5.37
C ALA A 191 21.70 -13.20 -4.65
N ALA A 192 21.72 -14.23 -3.81
CA ALA A 192 20.55 -14.65 -3.03
C ALA A 192 20.14 -13.60 -1.99
N LEU A 193 21.11 -12.99 -1.29
CA LEU A 193 20.85 -11.92 -0.34
C LEU A 193 20.29 -10.68 -1.03
N ASP A 194 20.88 -10.26 -2.14
CA ASP A 194 20.43 -9.11 -2.93
C ASP A 194 19.00 -9.33 -3.44
N GLN A 195 18.70 -10.54 -3.93
CA GLN A 195 17.35 -10.92 -4.35
C GLN A 195 16.35 -10.86 -3.19
N LEU A 196 16.69 -11.43 -2.04
CA LEU A 196 15.83 -11.44 -0.85
C LEU A 196 15.57 -10.01 -0.35
N GLN A 197 16.60 -9.18 -0.27
CA GLN A 197 16.47 -7.76 0.11
C GLN A 197 15.62 -6.98 -0.88
N ALA A 198 15.86 -7.15 -2.19
CA ALA A 198 15.07 -6.49 -3.22
C ALA A 198 13.59 -6.93 -3.18
N GLN A 199 13.32 -8.22 -3.00
CA GLN A 199 11.95 -8.72 -2.88
C GLN A 199 11.24 -8.19 -1.63
N HIS A 200 11.90 -8.21 -0.47
CA HIS A 200 11.35 -7.64 0.77
C HIS A 200 11.03 -6.15 0.59
N GLN A 201 11.98 -5.38 0.06
CA GLN A 201 11.80 -3.94 -0.17
C GLN A 201 10.66 -3.64 -1.16
N ASN A 202 10.58 -4.37 -2.27
CA ASN A 202 9.51 -4.22 -3.25
C ASN A 202 8.13 -4.54 -2.63
N ARG A 203 8.04 -5.60 -1.82
CA ARG A 203 6.80 -5.97 -1.14
C ARG A 203 6.41 -4.95 -0.06
N LEU A 204 7.38 -4.45 0.69
CA LEU A 204 7.15 -3.38 1.67
C LEU A 204 6.62 -2.11 0.99
N GLN A 205 7.27 -1.66 -0.09
CA GLN A 205 6.84 -0.49 -0.84
C GLN A 205 5.45 -0.68 -1.46
N SER A 206 5.21 -1.83 -2.10
CA SER A 206 3.90 -2.15 -2.67
C SER A 206 2.79 -2.19 -1.62
N CYS A 207 3.04 -2.79 -0.45
CA CYS A 207 2.09 -2.82 0.65
C CYS A 207 1.81 -1.42 1.20
N GLN A 208 2.83 -0.58 1.36
CA GLN A 208 2.67 0.81 1.82
C GLN A 208 1.87 1.64 0.82
N ASP A 209 2.13 1.49 -0.48
CA ASP A 209 1.41 2.24 -1.52
C ASP A 209 -0.05 1.78 -1.63
N ARG A 210 -0.31 0.47 -1.51
CA ARG A 210 -1.68 -0.07 -1.41
C ARG A 210 -2.39 0.45 -0.17
N LEU A 211 -1.72 0.48 0.98
CA LEU A 211 -2.28 0.99 2.23
C LEU A 211 -2.65 2.47 2.13
N ARG A 212 -1.73 3.32 1.65
CA ARG A 212 -1.98 4.74 1.43
C ARG A 212 -3.19 5.00 0.52
N LYS A 213 -3.30 4.23 -0.58
CA LYS A 213 -4.44 4.35 -1.50
C LYS A 213 -5.75 3.89 -0.87
N SER A 214 -5.72 2.80 -0.09
CA SER A 214 -6.89 2.31 0.65
C SER A 214 -7.35 3.30 1.73
N GLU A 215 -6.41 3.90 2.46
CA GLU A 215 -6.69 4.95 3.46
C GLU A 215 -7.26 6.20 2.80
N ALA A 216 -6.66 6.67 1.71
CA ALA A 216 -7.19 7.80 0.94
C ALA A 216 -8.59 7.53 0.40
N LEU A 217 -8.86 6.33 -0.13
CA LEU A 217 -10.20 5.93 -0.58
C LEU A 217 -11.20 5.95 0.58
N LYS A 218 -10.83 5.41 1.75
CA LYS A 218 -11.67 5.42 2.94
C LYS A 218 -12.00 6.85 3.39
N ASP A 219 -11.02 7.73 3.39
CA ASP A 219 -11.21 9.13 3.79
C ASP A 219 -12.09 9.89 2.79
N GLU A 220 -11.88 9.72 1.48
CA GLU A 220 -12.73 10.31 0.44
C GLU A 220 -14.15 9.73 0.46
N LEU A 221 -14.34 8.44 0.78
CA LEU A 221 -15.67 7.84 1.00
C LEU A 221 -16.39 8.46 2.20
N THR A 222 -15.69 8.57 3.33
CA THR A 222 -16.24 9.20 4.55
C THR A 222 -16.69 10.62 4.25
N LYS A 223 -15.84 11.37 3.53
CA LYS A 223 -16.14 12.74 3.11
C LYS A 223 -17.35 12.80 2.18
N PHE A 224 -17.40 11.95 1.16
CA PHE A 224 -18.52 11.88 0.23
C PHE A 224 -19.84 11.60 0.95
N PHE A 225 -19.88 10.60 1.84
CA PHE A 225 -21.10 10.26 2.56
C PHE A 225 -21.56 11.37 3.51
N GLN A 226 -20.63 12.09 4.13
CA GLN A 226 -20.96 13.26 4.95
C GLN A 226 -21.58 14.37 4.09
N GLU A 227 -20.87 14.82 3.05
CA GLU A 227 -21.35 15.91 2.18
C GLU A 227 -22.67 15.55 1.48
N HIS A 228 -22.79 14.31 1.00
CA HIS A 228 -24.02 13.80 0.41
C HIS A 228 -25.16 13.74 1.43
N GLY A 229 -24.90 13.29 2.67
CA GLY A 229 -25.88 13.23 3.74
C GLY A 229 -26.42 14.61 4.12
N ASP A 230 -25.53 15.61 4.20
CA ASP A 230 -25.89 17.00 4.47
C ASP A 230 -26.76 17.57 3.34
N LEU A 231 -26.36 17.37 2.08
CA LEU A 231 -27.15 17.79 0.91
C LEU A 231 -28.52 17.10 0.86
N CYS A 232 -28.60 15.80 1.13
CA CYS A 232 -29.88 15.08 1.15
C CYS A 232 -30.82 15.62 2.22
N SER A 233 -30.31 15.87 3.42
CA SER A 233 -31.11 16.43 4.52
C SER A 233 -31.68 17.79 4.15
N TRP A 234 -30.88 18.65 3.50
CA TRP A 234 -31.34 19.92 2.98
C TRP A 234 -32.37 19.75 1.84
N LEU A 235 -32.11 18.87 0.87
CA LEU A 235 -33.05 18.59 -0.23
C LEU A 235 -34.41 18.11 0.31
N ASP A 236 -34.42 17.21 1.30
CA ASP A 236 -35.65 16.71 1.92
C ASP A 236 -36.48 17.86 2.54
N LEU A 237 -35.82 18.77 3.27
CA LEU A 237 -36.46 19.92 3.89
C LEU A 237 -36.97 20.93 2.85
N SER A 238 -36.14 21.30 1.88
CA SER A 238 -36.51 22.26 0.84
C SER A 238 -37.58 21.74 -0.11
N GLU A 239 -37.61 20.44 -0.41
CA GLU A 239 -38.69 19.82 -1.17
C GLU A 239 -40.02 19.84 -0.39
N GLN A 240 -39.97 19.60 0.92
CA GLN A 240 -41.14 19.71 1.80
C GLN A 240 -41.66 21.16 1.88
N GLU A 241 -40.76 22.12 2.06
CA GLU A 241 -41.08 23.56 2.09
C GLU A 241 -41.64 24.03 0.75
N LEU A 242 -41.08 23.58 -0.38
CA LEU A 242 -41.62 23.93 -1.68
C LEU A 242 -43.04 23.37 -1.87
N CYS A 243 -43.32 22.16 -1.36
CA CYS A 243 -44.66 21.59 -1.38
C CYS A 243 -45.62 22.40 -0.52
N SER A 244 -45.22 22.80 0.70
CA SER A 244 -46.08 23.61 1.57
C SER A 244 -46.34 24.99 0.97
N LEU A 245 -45.34 25.62 0.33
CA LEU A 245 -45.47 26.88 -0.40
C LEU A 245 -46.43 26.78 -1.60
N GLY A 246 -46.57 25.59 -2.19
CA GLY A 246 -47.55 25.33 -3.24
C GLY A 246 -49.00 25.27 -2.78
N GLU A 247 -49.27 25.24 -1.47
CA GLU A 247 -50.63 25.28 -0.93
C GLU A 247 -51.27 26.66 -1.17
N GLY A 248 -52.54 26.67 -1.54
CA GLY A 248 -53.24 27.90 -1.94
C GLY A 248 -53.56 28.83 -0.78
N GLU A 249 -53.63 30.14 -1.07
CA GLU A 249 -54.03 31.19 -0.13
C GLU A 249 -55.41 31.76 -0.49
N THR A 250 -56.08 32.34 0.51
CA THR A 250 -57.43 32.89 0.33
C THR A 250 -57.46 34.38 -0.01
N ASP A 251 -56.35 35.10 0.16
CA ASP A 251 -56.28 36.54 0.00
C ASP A 251 -54.94 37.06 -0.56
N ALA A 252 -54.94 38.33 -1.00
CA ALA A 252 -53.76 38.98 -1.60
C ALA A 252 -52.57 39.06 -0.64
N HIS A 253 -52.85 39.25 0.65
CA HIS A 253 -51.81 39.39 1.66
C HIS A 253 -51.12 38.05 1.90
N GLY A 254 -51.86 36.96 2.08
CA GLY A 254 -51.29 35.62 2.19
C GLY A 254 -50.47 35.23 0.96
N LEU A 255 -50.96 35.55 -0.25
CA LEU A 255 -50.19 35.33 -1.49
C LEU A 255 -48.88 36.12 -1.53
N LYS A 256 -48.88 37.36 -1.02
CA LYS A 256 -47.67 38.19 -0.95
C LYS A 256 -46.66 37.63 0.05
N ASP A 257 -47.13 37.19 1.22
CA ASP A 257 -46.26 36.61 2.25
C ASP A 257 -45.64 35.30 1.75
N ARG A 258 -46.43 34.45 1.10
CA ARG A 258 -45.99 33.21 0.45
C ARG A 258 -44.98 33.43 -0.67
N LEU A 259 -45.16 34.50 -1.46
CA LEU A 259 -44.20 34.89 -2.48
C LEU A 259 -42.87 35.36 -1.85
N GLU A 260 -42.92 36.03 -0.69
CA GLU A 260 -41.72 36.44 0.03
C GLU A 260 -40.96 35.25 0.63
N GLU A 261 -41.66 34.28 1.22
CA GLU A 261 -41.03 33.03 1.69
C GLU A 261 -40.47 32.20 0.52
N HIS A 262 -41.20 32.09 -0.59
CA HIS A 262 -40.70 31.47 -1.82
C HIS A 262 -39.42 32.13 -2.33
N ARG A 263 -39.34 33.47 -2.26
CA ARG A 263 -38.15 34.22 -2.65
C ARG A 263 -36.93 33.82 -1.80
N LYS A 264 -37.10 33.64 -0.49
CA LYS A 264 -36.03 33.17 0.41
C LYS A 264 -35.59 31.75 0.03
N LEU A 265 -36.54 30.83 -0.16
CA LEU A 265 -36.24 29.47 -0.61
C LEU A 265 -35.49 29.47 -1.96
N GLY A 266 -35.90 30.33 -2.90
CA GLY A 266 -35.22 30.50 -4.18
C GLY A 266 -33.76 30.96 -4.04
N GLU A 267 -33.49 31.89 -3.13
CA GLU A 267 -32.12 32.31 -2.80
C GLU A 267 -31.30 31.16 -2.18
N GLU A 268 -31.89 30.40 -1.27
CA GLU A 268 -31.23 29.24 -0.66
C GLU A 268 -30.90 28.17 -1.70
N VAL A 269 -31.82 27.86 -2.62
CA VAL A 269 -31.60 26.89 -3.70
C VAL A 269 -30.39 27.31 -4.55
N ILE A 270 -30.22 28.61 -4.83
CA ILE A 270 -29.07 29.12 -5.58
C ILE A 270 -27.76 28.95 -4.78
N CYS A 271 -27.78 29.23 -3.47
CA CYS A 271 -26.61 29.08 -2.61
C CYS A 271 -26.15 27.61 -2.52
N HIS A 272 -27.08 26.67 -2.36
CA HIS A 272 -26.78 25.24 -2.21
C HIS A 272 -26.35 24.56 -3.53
N LYS A 273 -26.34 25.30 -4.64
CA LYS A 273 -25.65 24.87 -5.88
C LYS A 273 -24.17 24.55 -5.63
N ALA A 274 -23.54 25.25 -4.70
CA ALA A 274 -22.16 25.00 -4.31
C ALA A 274 -22.02 23.63 -3.61
N ASP A 275 -22.97 23.27 -2.76
CA ASP A 275 -22.97 21.99 -2.03
C ASP A 275 -23.13 20.80 -2.99
N LEU A 276 -24.00 20.92 -3.99
CA LEU A 276 -24.08 19.93 -5.08
C LEU A 276 -22.74 19.74 -5.80
N ARG A 277 -21.97 20.83 -6.00
CA ARG A 277 -20.64 20.75 -6.60
C ARG A 277 -19.65 20.06 -5.66
N PHE A 278 -19.69 20.32 -4.36
CA PHE A 278 -18.83 19.63 -3.38
C PHE A 278 -19.09 18.13 -3.40
N VAL A 279 -20.36 17.72 -3.32
CA VAL A 279 -20.78 16.30 -3.43
C VAL A 279 -20.33 15.68 -4.76
N SER A 280 -20.47 16.42 -5.87
CA SER A 280 -20.01 15.94 -7.19
C SER A 280 -18.49 15.74 -7.24
N ILE A 281 -17.71 16.65 -6.64
CA ILE A 281 -16.26 16.59 -6.60
C ILE A 281 -15.78 15.43 -5.70
N SER A 282 -16.33 15.29 -4.49
CA SER A 282 -15.96 14.19 -3.60
C SER A 282 -16.39 12.83 -4.16
N GLY A 283 -17.57 12.73 -4.74
CA GLY A 283 -18.03 11.52 -5.41
C GLY A 283 -17.13 11.15 -6.59
N GLN A 284 -16.73 12.11 -7.43
CA GLN A 284 -15.79 11.84 -8.54
C GLN A 284 -14.42 11.36 -8.04
N LYS A 285 -13.88 11.95 -6.97
CA LYS A 285 -12.61 11.49 -6.38
C LYS A 285 -12.67 10.06 -5.87
N VAL A 286 -13.81 9.65 -5.28
CA VAL A 286 -14.03 8.26 -4.90
C VAL A 286 -14.02 7.36 -6.13
N LEU A 287 -14.72 7.73 -7.19
CA LEU A 287 -14.74 6.97 -8.45
C LEU A 287 -13.33 6.83 -9.07
N ASP A 288 -12.55 7.91 -9.10
CA ASP A 288 -11.17 7.91 -9.59
C ASP A 288 -10.26 7.00 -8.75
N SER A 289 -10.43 7.05 -7.41
CA SER A 289 -9.67 6.20 -6.48
C SER A 289 -10.02 4.72 -6.62
N VAL A 290 -11.31 4.42 -6.79
CA VAL A 290 -11.80 3.05 -7.05
C VAL A 290 -11.28 2.54 -8.39
N GLN A 291 -11.29 3.36 -9.44
CA GLN A 291 -10.76 3.00 -10.75
C GLN A 291 -9.26 2.68 -10.66
N ALA A 292 -8.47 3.52 -9.99
CA ALA A 292 -7.04 3.30 -9.80
C ALA A 292 -6.74 2.03 -8.97
N ALA A 293 -7.61 1.67 -8.03
CA ALA A 293 -7.51 0.43 -7.25
C ALA A 293 -7.87 -0.81 -8.08
N LEU A 294 -8.92 -0.75 -8.88
CA LEU A 294 -9.33 -1.82 -9.80
C LEU A 294 -8.24 -2.13 -10.85
N GLU A 295 -7.59 -1.11 -11.40
CA GLU A 295 -6.48 -1.27 -12.34
C GLU A 295 -5.29 -2.02 -11.71
N GLN A 296 -5.02 -1.80 -10.42
CA GLN A 296 -3.98 -2.51 -9.69
C GLN A 296 -4.37 -3.94 -9.31
N ALA A 297 -5.66 -4.19 -9.07
CA ALA A 297 -6.19 -5.50 -8.69
C ALA A 297 -6.49 -6.42 -9.91
N GLY A 298 -6.23 -5.97 -11.14
CA GLY A 298 -6.55 -6.75 -12.35
C GLY A 298 -8.05 -6.78 -12.68
N GLY A 299 -8.81 -5.79 -12.20
CA GLY A 299 -10.19 -5.51 -12.62
C GLY A 299 -11.31 -6.29 -11.92
N SER A 300 -11.01 -7.21 -11.00
CA SER A 300 -12.02 -8.08 -10.37
C SER A 300 -12.03 -7.95 -8.84
N GLU A 301 -12.58 -6.85 -8.34
CA GLU A 301 -12.91 -6.70 -6.92
C GLU A 301 -14.39 -6.30 -6.77
N ALA A 302 -15.23 -7.25 -6.33
CA ALA A 302 -16.68 -7.06 -6.24
C ALA A 302 -17.08 -5.91 -5.29
N ALA A 303 -16.32 -5.74 -4.20
CA ALA A 303 -16.52 -4.65 -3.25
C ALA A 303 -16.30 -3.27 -3.90
N LEU A 304 -15.19 -3.09 -4.62
CA LEU A 304 -14.90 -1.84 -5.33
C LEU A 304 -15.92 -1.54 -6.43
N ASN A 305 -16.36 -2.54 -7.19
CA ASN A 305 -17.41 -2.38 -8.18
C ASN A 305 -18.75 -1.94 -7.55
N SER A 306 -19.08 -2.49 -6.38
CA SER A 306 -20.28 -2.11 -5.62
C SER A 306 -20.21 -0.66 -5.10
N ILE A 307 -19.04 -0.23 -4.61
CA ILE A 307 -18.80 1.17 -4.23
C ILE A 307 -19.00 2.11 -5.41
N ARG A 308 -18.37 1.79 -6.55
CA ARG A 308 -18.48 2.59 -7.78
C ARG A 308 -19.92 2.77 -8.22
N GLN A 309 -20.70 1.69 -8.20
CA GLN A 309 -22.13 1.73 -8.53
C GLN A 309 -22.91 2.61 -7.53
N LEU A 310 -22.74 2.36 -6.24
CA LEU A 310 -23.44 3.10 -5.18
C LEU A 310 -23.19 4.62 -5.27
N VAL A 311 -21.92 5.03 -5.41
CA VAL A 311 -21.55 6.44 -5.52
C VAL A 311 -22.14 7.06 -6.79
N SER A 312 -22.12 6.34 -7.91
CA SER A 312 -22.69 6.82 -9.18
C SER A 312 -24.20 7.02 -9.09
N GLU A 313 -24.92 6.08 -8.49
CA GLU A 313 -26.37 6.18 -8.26
C GLU A 313 -26.72 7.37 -7.36
N LYS A 314 -25.97 7.55 -6.26
CA LYS A 314 -26.15 8.65 -5.31
C LYS A 314 -25.88 10.03 -5.93
N LEU A 315 -24.85 10.14 -6.77
CA LEU A 315 -24.56 11.37 -7.52
C LEU A 315 -25.67 11.71 -8.53
N GLN A 316 -26.14 10.71 -9.27
CA GLN A 316 -27.21 10.90 -10.24
C GLN A 316 -28.51 11.33 -9.55
N ASP A 317 -28.86 10.70 -8.44
CA ASP A 317 -30.03 11.04 -7.62
C ASP A 317 -29.95 12.48 -7.09
N SER A 318 -28.83 12.85 -6.44
CA SER A 318 -28.60 14.21 -5.93
C SER A 318 -28.72 15.28 -7.02
N SER A 319 -28.11 15.04 -8.19
CA SER A 319 -28.19 15.96 -9.34
C SER A 319 -29.62 16.07 -9.88
N HIS A 320 -30.36 14.98 -9.92
CA HIS A 320 -31.72 14.96 -10.43
C HIS A 320 -32.68 15.69 -9.48
N ARG A 321 -32.60 15.39 -8.17
CA ARG A 321 -33.41 16.04 -7.13
C ARG A 321 -33.18 17.55 -7.09
N TYR A 322 -31.93 18.00 -7.03
CA TYR A 322 -31.61 19.43 -7.06
C TYR A 322 -32.16 20.12 -8.32
N THR A 323 -31.98 19.51 -9.49
CA THR A 323 -32.47 20.09 -10.77
C THR A 323 -33.99 20.18 -10.79
N THR A 324 -34.67 19.17 -10.26
CA THR A 324 -36.13 19.13 -10.13
C THR A 324 -36.62 20.20 -9.16
N LEU A 325 -35.99 20.31 -7.99
CA LEU A 325 -36.29 21.33 -6.98
C LEU A 325 -36.11 22.74 -7.56
N HIS A 326 -35.00 23.01 -8.23
CA HIS A 326 -34.72 24.30 -8.87
C HIS A 326 -35.78 24.66 -9.94
N THR A 327 -36.15 23.69 -10.79
CA THR A 327 -37.15 23.90 -11.85
C THR A 327 -38.51 24.19 -11.24
N ARG A 328 -38.97 23.33 -10.31
CA ARG A 328 -40.26 23.51 -9.62
C ARG A 328 -40.33 24.80 -8.81
N SER A 329 -39.23 25.19 -8.17
CA SER A 329 -39.16 26.49 -7.46
C SER A 329 -39.33 27.66 -8.42
N THR A 330 -38.70 27.62 -9.59
CA THR A 330 -38.86 28.67 -10.61
C THR A 330 -40.30 28.75 -11.14
N GLU A 331 -40.92 27.60 -11.38
CA GLU A 331 -42.32 27.49 -11.81
C GLU A 331 -43.29 28.02 -10.75
N LEU A 332 -43.10 27.64 -9.48
CA LEU A 332 -43.94 28.10 -8.38
C LEU A 332 -43.84 29.62 -8.17
N GLY A 333 -42.64 30.19 -8.20
CA GLY A 333 -42.45 31.63 -8.07
C GLY A 333 -43.15 32.41 -9.18
N SER A 334 -43.06 31.91 -10.42
CA SER A 334 -43.77 32.49 -11.57
C SER A 334 -45.29 32.38 -11.40
N HIS A 335 -45.77 31.25 -10.89
CA HIS A 335 -47.18 31.02 -10.62
C HIS A 335 -47.74 31.94 -9.53
N LEU A 336 -47.08 32.01 -8.37
CA LEU A 336 -47.46 32.87 -7.25
C LEU A 336 -47.47 34.35 -7.65
N SER A 337 -46.46 34.81 -8.37
CA SER A 337 -46.39 36.19 -8.87
C SER A 337 -47.57 36.51 -9.81
N GLY A 338 -47.85 35.63 -10.77
CA GLY A 338 -48.97 35.81 -11.71
C GLY A 338 -50.35 35.62 -11.07
N LEU A 339 -50.46 34.92 -9.95
CA LEU A 339 -51.69 34.81 -9.18
C LEU A 339 -51.94 36.08 -8.36
N LEU A 340 -50.91 36.61 -7.70
CA LEU A 340 -50.96 37.86 -6.95
C LEU A 340 -51.36 39.04 -7.84
N GLU A 341 -50.77 39.15 -9.04
CA GLU A 341 -51.11 40.19 -10.02
C GLU A 341 -52.60 40.14 -10.40
N ARG A 342 -53.12 38.94 -10.72
CA ARG A 342 -54.55 38.75 -11.04
C ARG A 342 -55.46 39.09 -9.87
N TYR A 343 -55.06 38.73 -8.65
CA TYR A 343 -55.83 39.05 -7.45
C TYR A 343 -55.88 40.56 -7.18
N GLN A 344 -54.76 41.27 -7.40
CA GLN A 344 -54.69 42.73 -7.31
C GLN A 344 -55.56 43.41 -8.37
N GLN A 345 -55.50 42.95 -9.63
CA GLN A 345 -56.38 43.46 -10.71
C GLN A 345 -57.85 43.29 -10.35
N TYR A 346 -58.24 42.12 -9.84
CA TYR A 346 -59.60 41.88 -9.36
C TYR A 346 -59.99 42.82 -8.21
N GLN A 347 -59.10 43.04 -7.23
CA GLN A 347 -59.35 44.00 -6.16
C GLN A 347 -59.52 45.43 -6.69
N ASP A 348 -58.69 45.86 -7.62
CA ASP A 348 -58.78 47.20 -8.24
C ASP A 348 -60.09 47.37 -9.03
N GLU A 349 -60.51 46.34 -9.76
CA GLU A 349 -61.81 46.32 -10.45
C GLU A 349 -62.98 46.41 -9.46
N VAL A 350 -62.94 45.65 -8.37
CA VAL A 350 -63.96 45.70 -7.31
C VAL A 350 -63.99 47.07 -6.63
N ILE A 351 -62.84 47.67 -6.32
CA ILE A 351 -62.76 49.02 -5.75
C ILE A 351 -63.29 50.06 -6.75
N SER A 352 -62.94 49.94 -8.03
CA SER A 352 -63.42 50.82 -9.11
C SER A 352 -64.94 50.75 -9.24
N LEU A 353 -65.50 49.54 -9.26
CA LEU A 353 -66.95 49.31 -9.31
C LEU A 353 -67.64 49.84 -8.06
N HIS A 354 -67.09 49.60 -6.87
CA HIS A 354 -67.67 50.11 -5.62
C HIS A 354 -67.65 51.65 -5.55
N SER A 355 -66.55 52.26 -6.00
CA SER A 355 -66.43 53.73 -6.06
C SER A 355 -67.41 54.33 -7.08
N TRP A 356 -67.57 53.69 -8.25
CA TRP A 356 -68.54 54.10 -9.26
C TRP A 356 -69.98 53.99 -8.72
N LEU A 357 -70.33 52.85 -8.11
CA LEU A 357 -71.65 52.64 -7.48
C LEU A 357 -71.92 53.67 -6.38
N SER A 358 -70.96 53.92 -5.49
CA SER A 358 -71.12 54.87 -4.37
C SER A 358 -71.29 56.31 -4.88
N ASN A 359 -70.50 56.72 -5.88
CA ASN A 359 -70.63 58.04 -6.52
C ASN A 359 -72.02 58.18 -7.18
N HIS A 360 -72.51 57.11 -7.79
CA HIS A 360 -73.82 57.07 -8.39
C HIS A 360 -74.95 57.16 -7.35
N GLU A 361 -74.90 56.40 -6.25
CA GLU A 361 -75.85 56.47 -5.14
C GLU A 361 -75.91 57.88 -4.53
N GLN A 362 -74.73 58.51 -4.35
CA GLN A 362 -74.64 59.88 -3.85
C GLN A 362 -75.27 60.88 -4.83
N ASN A 363 -75.00 60.75 -6.13
CA ASN A 363 -75.57 61.61 -7.17
C ASN A 363 -77.09 61.46 -7.28
N GLN A 364 -77.63 60.25 -7.18
CA GLN A 364 -79.09 60.04 -7.13
C GLN A 364 -79.72 60.68 -5.91
N SER A 365 -79.10 60.53 -4.73
CA SER A 365 -79.59 61.13 -3.49
C SER A 365 -79.69 62.65 -3.59
N ILE A 366 -78.71 63.29 -4.25
CA ILE A 366 -78.72 64.73 -4.52
C ILE A 366 -79.87 65.11 -5.47
N SER A 367 -80.07 64.37 -6.56
CA SER A 367 -81.14 64.65 -7.54
C SER A 367 -82.56 64.42 -6.96
N THR A 368 -82.76 63.43 -6.09
CA THR A 368 -84.07 63.17 -5.45
C THR A 368 -84.41 64.11 -4.29
N SER A 369 -83.43 64.84 -3.76
CA SER A 369 -83.64 65.85 -2.71
C SER A 369 -84.28 67.15 -3.23
N SER A 370 -84.29 67.35 -4.55
CA SER A 370 -85.01 68.44 -5.20
C SER A 370 -86.50 68.09 -5.29
N GLY A 371 -87.23 68.29 -4.19
CA GLY A 371 -88.68 68.14 -4.11
C GLY A 371 -89.46 69.25 -4.83
N ASP A 372 -88.97 69.72 -5.97
CA ASP A 372 -89.58 70.81 -6.71
C ASP A 372 -90.21 70.28 -8.01
N THR A 373 -91.54 70.24 -8.04
CA THR A 373 -92.41 69.68 -9.08
C THR A 373 -92.42 70.50 -10.38
N ASP A 374 -91.35 71.25 -10.66
CA ASP A 374 -91.22 72.07 -11.86
C ASP A 374 -90.92 71.17 -13.09
N PRO A 375 -91.67 71.30 -14.21
CA PRO A 375 -91.44 70.51 -15.42
C PRO A 375 -90.00 70.52 -15.98
N GLN A 376 -89.23 71.60 -15.76
CA GLN A 376 -87.82 71.63 -16.17
C GLN A 376 -86.94 70.69 -15.33
N ASN A 377 -87.23 70.56 -14.02
CA ASN A 377 -86.54 69.66 -13.11
C ASN A 377 -86.87 68.19 -13.38
N LEU A 378 -88.10 67.88 -13.78
CA LEU A 378 -88.48 66.53 -14.21
C LEU A 378 -87.79 66.13 -15.52
N GLN A 379 -87.66 67.07 -16.46
CA GLN A 379 -86.99 66.81 -17.73
C GLN A 379 -85.47 66.67 -17.57
N SER A 380 -84.84 67.40 -16.64
CA SER A 380 -83.44 67.22 -16.29
C SER A 380 -83.20 65.88 -15.58
N ALA A 381 -84.09 65.50 -14.64
CA ALA A 381 -84.05 64.20 -13.97
C ALA A 381 -84.18 63.03 -14.97
N LEU A 382 -85.09 63.11 -15.94
CA LEU A 382 -85.24 62.08 -16.99
C LEU A 382 -83.98 61.95 -17.86
N ARG A 383 -83.36 63.06 -18.27
CA ARG A 383 -82.09 63.02 -19.03
C ARG A 383 -80.96 62.41 -18.20
N GLN A 384 -80.94 62.68 -16.90
CA GLN A 384 -79.95 62.11 -16.00
C GLN A 384 -80.13 60.60 -15.88
N VAL A 385 -81.37 60.10 -15.75
CA VAL A 385 -81.66 58.66 -15.78
C VAL A 385 -81.29 58.00 -17.12
N GLN A 386 -81.48 58.69 -18.24
CA GLN A 386 -81.06 58.19 -19.57
C GLN A 386 -79.53 58.10 -19.70
N LEU A 387 -78.80 59.13 -19.26
CA LEU A 387 -77.33 59.10 -19.24
C LEU A 387 -76.81 57.94 -18.39
N LEU A 388 -77.46 57.64 -17.27
CA LEU A 388 -77.11 56.50 -16.42
C LEU A 388 -77.40 55.16 -17.08
N GLN A 389 -78.45 55.06 -17.89
CA GLN A 389 -78.69 53.86 -18.70
C GLN A 389 -77.60 53.65 -19.75
N ASP A 390 -77.13 54.73 -20.38
CA ASP A 390 -76.05 54.68 -21.38
C ASP A 390 -74.70 54.33 -20.71
N GLU A 391 -74.37 54.95 -19.58
CA GLU A 391 -73.15 54.64 -18.80
C GLU A 391 -73.12 53.20 -18.27
N LEU A 392 -74.27 52.64 -17.89
CA LEU A 392 -74.39 51.24 -17.48
C LEU A 392 -74.21 50.27 -18.66
N ALA A 393 -74.54 50.69 -19.88
CA ALA A 393 -74.38 49.89 -21.09
C ALA A 393 -72.94 49.88 -21.64
N GLU A 394 -72.12 50.88 -21.27
CA GLU A 394 -70.71 51.01 -21.69
C GLU A 394 -69.70 50.33 -20.75
N ARG A 395 -70.14 49.91 -19.56
CA ARG A 395 -69.36 49.14 -18.58
C ARG A 395 -69.52 47.64 -18.81
#